data_AF-A0A6M3M2S5-F1
#
_entry.id   AF-A0A6M3M2S5-F1
#
_cell.length_a   1.000
_cell.length_b   1.000
_cell.length_c   1.000
_cell.angle_alpha   90.00
_cell.angle_beta   90.00
_cell.angle_gamma   90.00
#
_symmetry.space_group_name_H-M   'P 1'
#
loop_
_entity.id
_entity.type
_entity.pdbx_description
1 polymer ?
#
loop_
_entity_poly.entity_id
_entity_poly.type
_entity_poly.pdbx_seq_one_letter_code
_entity_poly.pdbx_strand_id
1 'polypeptide(L)'
;MKPGEKKSVQETDELAAREEKLKAREDALEHDLKKLNIFRSGLKDFDASEAVAGKPFTLSEIHDHKMVEGVEGENLNEAVALEAFMNELVLIYVHTDGTSGALEVVTPTVNGINQPIIRGRNQYVKRKYVEALAWSKITTYRQDVADPSRPENIQMTPLANMTAPFVVREDRNPKGRAWLENILAQPA
;
A
#
# COMPACT_ATOMS: atom_id res chain seq x y z
N MET A 1 5.46 -35.19 62.83
CA MET A 1 5.59 -34.37 61.62
C MET A 1 4.20 -33.88 61.23
N LYS A 2 3.92 -32.57 61.31
CA LYS A 2 2.58 -32.00 61.11
C LYS A 2 2.32 -31.76 59.60
N PRO A 3 1.19 -32.22 59.03
CA PRO A 3 0.86 -32.11 57.61
C PRO A 3 0.22 -30.76 57.26
N GLY A 4 0.81 -29.65 57.70
CA GLY A 4 0.26 -28.29 57.50
C GLY A 4 1.15 -27.34 56.68
N GLU A 5 2.44 -27.64 56.55
CA GLU A 5 3.44 -26.67 56.04
C GLU A 5 3.62 -26.67 54.51
N LYS A 6 3.12 -27.70 53.81
CA LYS A 6 3.30 -27.80 52.34
C LYS A 6 2.25 -27.04 51.53
N LYS A 7 1.09 -26.69 52.11
CA LYS A 7 0.04 -25.94 51.40
C LYS A 7 0.31 -24.44 51.32
N SER A 8 0.92 -23.86 52.37
CA SER A 8 1.21 -22.43 52.41
C SER A 8 2.29 -21.98 51.43
N VAL A 9 3.26 -22.85 51.10
CA VAL A 9 4.34 -22.52 50.15
C VAL A 9 3.85 -22.58 48.69
N GLN A 10 2.93 -23.49 48.38
CA GLN A 10 2.34 -23.59 47.04
C GLN A 10 1.41 -22.40 46.73
N GLU A 11 0.65 -21.93 47.71
CA GLU A 11 -0.19 -20.73 47.54
C GLU A 11 0.64 -19.45 47.37
N THR A 12 1.81 -19.32 48.01
CA THR A 12 2.67 -18.13 47.85
C THR A 12 3.33 -18.06 46.48
N ASP A 13 3.72 -19.19 45.89
CA ASP A 13 4.32 -19.24 44.55
C ASP A 13 3.28 -18.97 43.45
N GLU A 14 2.05 -19.45 43.64
CA GLU A 14 0.92 -19.15 42.73
C GLU A 14 0.48 -17.69 42.79
N LEU A 15 0.53 -17.06 43.97
CA LEU A 15 0.25 -15.63 44.13
C LEU A 15 1.32 -14.78 43.44
N ALA A 16 2.61 -15.10 43.59
CA ALA A 16 3.70 -14.40 42.91
C ALA A 16 3.59 -14.48 41.37
N ALA A 17 3.26 -15.66 40.83
CA ALA A 17 3.06 -15.85 39.39
C ALA A 17 1.83 -15.09 38.85
N ARG A 18 0.80 -14.87 39.68
CA ARG A 18 -0.39 -14.10 39.33
C ARG A 18 -0.12 -12.60 39.35
N GLU A 19 0.66 -12.12 40.31
CA GLU A 19 1.08 -10.72 40.40
C GLU A 19 1.98 -10.33 39.21
N GLU A 20 2.89 -11.20 38.80
CA GLU A 20 3.75 -10.96 37.63
C GLU A 20 2.93 -10.84 36.33
N LYS A 21 1.91 -11.70 36.16
CA LYS A 21 0.98 -11.63 35.02
C LYS A 21 0.11 -10.37 35.03
N LEU A 22 -0.30 -9.91 36.21
CA LEU A 22 -1.05 -8.66 36.34
C LEU A 22 -0.19 -7.46 35.96
N LYS A 23 1.06 -7.43 36.44
CA LYS A 23 2.01 -6.37 36.10
C LYS A 23 2.32 -6.31 34.59
N ALA A 24 2.57 -7.46 33.96
CA ALA A 24 2.79 -7.51 32.52
C ALA A 24 1.58 -7.03 31.69
N ARG A 25 0.36 -7.25 32.20
CA ARG A 25 -0.87 -6.77 31.58
C ARG A 25 -1.08 -5.26 31.77
N GLU A 26 -0.70 -4.72 32.92
CA GLU A 26 -0.72 -3.27 33.18
C GLU A 26 0.28 -2.54 32.28
N ASP A 27 1.50 -3.06 32.14
CA ASP A 27 2.53 -2.49 31.26
C ASP A 27 2.08 -2.49 29.78
N ALA A 28 1.38 -3.54 29.35
CA ALA A 28 0.81 -3.61 28.00
C ALA A 28 -0.31 -2.58 27.77
N LEU A 29 -1.19 -2.39 28.75
CA LEU A 29 -2.25 -1.39 28.70
C LEU A 29 -1.71 0.05 28.69
N GLU A 30 -0.63 0.31 29.44
CA GLU A 30 0.02 1.62 29.46
C GLU A 30 0.67 1.94 28.12
N HIS A 31 1.33 0.95 27.50
CA HIS A 31 1.90 1.09 26.16
C HIS A 31 0.81 1.36 25.09
N ASP A 32 -0.34 0.69 25.17
CA ASP A 32 -1.45 0.91 24.26
C ASP A 32 -2.12 2.29 24.46
N LEU A 33 -2.28 2.74 25.71
CA LEU A 33 -2.75 4.10 26.01
C LEU A 33 -1.79 5.17 25.47
N LYS A 34 -0.48 4.94 25.57
CA LYS A 34 0.53 5.85 25.02
C LYS A 34 0.45 5.93 23.49
N LYS A 35 0.25 4.80 22.81
CA LYS A 35 -0.02 4.76 21.36
C LYS A 35 -1.28 5.51 20.97
N LEU A 36 -2.37 5.32 21.72
CA LEU A 36 -3.64 6.01 21.47
C LEU A 36 -3.53 7.53 21.68
N ASN A 37 -2.77 7.98 22.67
CA ASN A 37 -2.54 9.41 22.88
C ASN A 37 -1.70 10.05 21.76
N ILE A 38 -0.68 9.36 21.24
CA ILE A 38 0.10 9.81 20.09
C ILE A 38 -0.77 9.88 18.83
N PHE A 39 -1.65 8.88 18.63
CA PHE A 39 -2.60 8.89 17.52
C PHE A 39 -3.62 10.03 17.65
N ARG A 40 -4.13 10.28 18.85
CA ARG A 40 -5.09 11.36 19.13
C ARG A 40 -4.47 12.75 18.99
N SER A 41 -3.19 12.93 19.32
CA SER A 41 -2.50 14.19 19.05
C SER A 41 -2.33 14.43 17.56
N GLY A 42 -1.98 13.41 16.78
CA GLY A 42 -1.89 13.54 15.31
C GLY A 42 -3.23 13.81 14.63
N LEU A 43 -4.34 13.36 15.22
CA LEU A 43 -5.68 13.59 14.68
C LEU A 43 -6.22 15.01 14.96
N LYS A 44 -5.69 15.72 15.96
CA LYS A 44 -6.08 17.10 16.26
C LYS A 44 -5.64 18.09 15.19
N ASP A 45 -4.61 17.73 14.41
CA ASP A 45 -4.09 18.54 13.32
C ASP A 45 -4.75 18.20 11.96
N PHE A 46 -5.65 17.20 11.93
CA PHE A 46 -6.35 16.77 10.73
C PHE A 46 -7.78 17.32 10.71
N ASP A 47 -7.93 18.58 10.27
CA ASP A 47 -9.23 19.15 9.96
C ASP A 47 -9.66 18.68 8.56
N ALA A 48 -10.43 17.60 8.51
CA ALA A 48 -10.93 17.00 7.26
C ALA A 48 -11.82 17.95 6.44
N SER A 49 -12.21 19.11 6.98
CA SER A 49 -13.00 20.13 6.29
C SER A 49 -12.18 21.09 5.42
N GLU A 50 -10.87 21.24 5.65
CA GLU A 50 -10.02 22.15 4.88
C GLU A 50 -9.51 21.57 3.54
N ALA A 51 -9.56 20.24 3.35
CA ALA A 51 -9.00 19.60 2.16
C ALA A 51 -9.93 19.61 0.92
N VAL A 52 -11.23 19.88 1.09
CA VAL A 52 -12.24 19.69 0.02
C VAL A 52 -12.88 21.01 -0.44
N ALA A 53 -12.84 22.06 0.37
CA ALA A 53 -13.30 23.39 0.00
C ALA A 53 -12.13 24.36 0.11
N GLY A 54 -11.56 24.77 -1.02
CA GLY A 54 -10.56 25.83 -1.04
C GLY A 54 -11.02 27.01 -0.20
N LYS A 55 -10.09 27.56 0.61
CA LYS A 55 -10.39 28.67 1.54
C LYS A 55 -11.19 29.75 0.80
N PRO A 56 -12.37 30.16 1.32
CA PRO A 56 -13.11 31.26 0.74
C PRO A 56 -12.29 32.53 0.90
N PHE A 57 -11.70 33.01 -0.19
CA PHE A 57 -10.94 34.24 -0.19
C PHE A 57 -11.85 35.44 -0.44
N THR A 58 -11.52 36.56 0.19
CA THR A 58 -12.24 37.82 0.02
C THR A 58 -11.63 38.64 -1.12
N LEU A 59 -12.42 39.51 -1.78
CA LEU A 59 -11.92 40.38 -2.87
C LEU A 59 -10.71 41.25 -2.43
N SER A 60 -10.58 41.48 -1.12
CA SER A 60 -9.47 42.20 -0.49
C SER A 60 -8.15 41.42 -0.46
N GLU A 61 -8.17 40.09 -0.53
CA GLU A 61 -6.97 39.23 -0.55
C GLU A 61 -6.35 39.09 -1.95
N ILE A 62 -7.09 39.49 -2.99
CA ILE A 62 -6.62 39.46 -4.39
C ILE A 62 -5.60 40.58 -4.66
N HIS A 63 -5.55 41.61 -3.81
CA HIS A 63 -4.66 42.76 -3.95
C HIS A 63 -3.42 42.71 -3.04
N ASP A 64 -3.29 41.68 -2.20
CA ASP A 64 -2.07 41.51 -1.42
C ASP A 64 -1.00 40.91 -2.34
N HIS A 65 -0.03 41.74 -2.75
CA HIS A 65 1.11 41.37 -3.58
C HIS A 65 2.06 40.44 -2.81
N LYS A 66 1.57 39.27 -2.37
CA LYS A 66 2.42 38.21 -1.87
C LYS A 66 3.33 37.79 -3.02
N MET A 67 4.62 38.09 -2.85
CA MET A 67 5.66 37.62 -3.75
C MET A 67 5.47 36.12 -3.94
N VAL A 68 5.56 35.66 -5.19
CA VAL A 68 5.46 34.25 -5.59
C VAL A 68 6.19 33.42 -4.54
N GLU A 69 5.43 32.56 -3.85
CA GLU A 69 6.00 31.61 -2.92
C GLU A 69 6.99 30.76 -3.71
N GLY A 70 8.27 30.98 -3.46
CA GLY A 70 9.33 30.19 -4.07
C GLY A 70 9.16 28.78 -3.54
N VAL A 71 8.53 27.92 -4.35
CA VAL A 71 8.52 26.48 -4.09
C VAL A 71 9.99 26.09 -3.96
N GLU A 72 10.41 25.69 -2.75
CA GLU A 72 11.75 25.15 -2.55
C GLU A 72 11.96 24.07 -3.61
N GLY A 73 12.95 24.29 -4.48
CA GLY A 73 13.13 23.46 -5.66
C GLY A 73 13.23 22.00 -5.25
N GLU A 74 12.44 21.14 -5.92
CA GLU A 74 12.53 19.69 -5.73
C GLU A 74 14.00 19.28 -5.74
N ASN A 75 14.39 18.41 -4.81
CA ASN A 75 15.75 17.89 -4.72
C ASN A 75 16.12 17.22 -6.07
N LEU A 76 16.74 17.97 -6.97
CA LEU A 76 17.05 17.53 -8.34
C LEU A 76 17.87 16.22 -8.34
N ASN A 77 18.68 16.03 -7.30
CA ASN A 77 19.45 14.80 -7.11
C ASN A 77 18.56 13.56 -6.91
N GLU A 78 17.44 13.69 -6.21
CA GLU A 78 16.49 12.60 -6.00
C GLU A 78 15.73 12.29 -7.28
N ALA A 79 15.28 13.31 -8.01
CA ALA A 79 14.63 13.16 -9.31
C ALA A 79 15.55 12.47 -10.32
N VAL A 80 16.83 12.87 -10.38
CA VAL A 80 17.84 12.24 -11.25
C VAL A 80 18.09 10.79 -10.83
N ALA A 81 18.17 10.50 -9.53
CA ALA A 81 18.36 9.13 -9.04
C ALA A 81 17.16 8.23 -9.38
N LEU A 82 15.95 8.74 -9.26
CA LEU A 82 14.72 8.03 -9.64
C LEU A 82 14.68 7.79 -11.15
N GLU A 83 15.00 8.80 -11.96
CA GLU A 83 15.03 8.66 -13.40
C GLU A 83 16.06 7.60 -13.85
N ALA A 84 17.23 7.57 -13.22
CA ALA A 84 18.24 6.55 -13.46
C ALA A 84 17.71 5.14 -13.12
N PHE A 85 17.07 4.99 -11.95
CA PHE A 85 16.47 3.73 -11.50
C PHE A 85 15.37 3.23 -12.45
N MET A 86 14.53 4.13 -12.96
CA MET A 86 13.42 3.79 -13.86
C MET A 86 13.86 3.45 -15.29
N ASN A 87 15.08 3.86 -15.68
CA ASN A 87 15.68 3.54 -16.97
C ASN A 87 16.45 2.21 -16.99
N GLU A 88 16.68 1.57 -15.84
CA GLU A 88 17.33 0.27 -15.74
C GLU A 88 16.56 -0.82 -16.50
N LEU A 89 17.29 -1.76 -17.11
CA LEU A 89 16.73 -2.90 -17.81
C LEU A 89 16.39 -4.04 -16.85
N VAL A 90 15.18 -4.56 -16.98
CA VAL A 90 14.65 -5.68 -16.20
C VAL A 90 14.23 -6.77 -17.19
N LEU A 91 14.58 -8.03 -16.90
CA LEU A 91 14.13 -9.17 -17.70
C LEU A 91 12.74 -9.58 -17.23
N ILE A 92 11.75 -9.44 -18.11
CA ILE A 92 10.37 -9.79 -17.82
C ILE A 92 9.85 -10.89 -18.73
N TYR A 93 8.86 -11.61 -18.23
CA TYR A 93 8.04 -12.56 -18.97
C TYR A 93 6.57 -12.19 -18.79
N VAL A 94 5.88 -11.83 -19.87
CA VAL A 94 4.44 -11.58 -19.84
C VAL A 94 3.71 -12.86 -20.24
N HIS A 95 2.73 -13.27 -19.44
CA HIS A 95 1.95 -14.48 -19.70
C HIS A 95 1.10 -14.34 -20.97
N THR A 96 0.99 -15.43 -21.72
CA THR A 96 0.05 -15.57 -22.82
C THR A 96 -1.38 -15.60 -22.28
N ASP A 97 -2.28 -14.90 -22.96
CA ASP A 97 -3.72 -14.97 -22.67
C ASP A 97 -4.36 -16.00 -23.62
N GLY A 98 -5.22 -16.86 -23.08
CA GLY A 98 -5.94 -17.89 -23.83
C GLY A 98 -7.29 -17.42 -24.38
N THR A 99 -7.70 -16.20 -24.09
CA THR A 99 -8.99 -15.65 -24.49
C THR A 99 -8.99 -15.33 -25.99
N SER A 100 -10.03 -15.78 -26.70
CA SER A 100 -10.20 -15.46 -28.13
C SER A 100 -10.31 -13.94 -28.32
N GLY A 101 -9.36 -13.35 -29.04
CA GLY A 101 -9.28 -11.90 -29.27
C GLY A 101 -8.26 -11.16 -28.40
N ALA A 102 -7.54 -11.85 -27.50
CA ALA A 102 -6.47 -11.22 -26.73
C ALA A 102 -5.28 -10.83 -27.64
N LEU A 103 -4.71 -9.65 -27.39
CA LEU A 103 -3.56 -9.15 -28.15
C LEU A 103 -2.28 -9.89 -27.76
N GLU A 104 -1.55 -10.38 -28.76
CA GLU A 104 -0.24 -11.02 -28.58
C GLU A 104 0.83 -10.04 -28.08
N VAL A 105 0.69 -8.76 -28.43
CA VAL A 105 1.62 -7.68 -28.05
C VAL A 105 0.92 -6.72 -27.10
N VAL A 106 1.57 -6.44 -25.97
CA VAL A 106 1.16 -5.41 -25.01
C VAL A 106 2.03 -4.19 -25.23
N THR A 107 1.43 -3.00 -25.31
CA THR A 107 2.15 -1.76 -25.62
C THR A 107 1.93 -0.74 -24.51
N PRO A 108 2.64 -0.85 -23.36
CA PRO A 108 2.65 0.22 -22.37
C PRO A 108 3.21 1.51 -22.95
N THR A 109 2.55 2.62 -22.61
CA THR A 109 2.94 3.98 -23.00
C THR A 109 3.40 4.74 -21.76
N VAL A 110 4.61 5.30 -21.82
CA VAL A 110 5.16 6.16 -20.75
C VAL A 110 5.72 7.41 -21.39
N ASN A 111 5.22 8.59 -21.00
CA ASN A 111 5.63 9.90 -21.52
C ASN A 111 5.54 9.99 -23.06
N GLY A 112 4.47 9.43 -23.65
CA GLY A 112 4.25 9.44 -25.11
C GLY A 112 5.12 8.44 -25.89
N ILE A 113 5.98 7.67 -25.24
CA ILE A 113 6.78 6.62 -25.88
C ILE A 113 6.13 5.27 -25.63
N ASN A 114 5.86 4.56 -26.72
CA ASN A 114 5.29 3.22 -26.72
C ASN A 114 6.40 2.18 -26.73
N GLN A 115 6.33 1.19 -25.83
CA GLN A 115 7.22 0.03 -25.84
C GLN A 115 6.40 -1.23 -26.12
N PRO A 116 6.44 -1.81 -27.33
CA PRO A 116 5.79 -3.10 -27.58
C PRO A 116 6.53 -4.22 -26.83
N ILE A 117 5.76 -5.10 -26.19
CA ILE A 117 6.22 -6.24 -25.41
C ILE A 117 5.43 -7.47 -25.89
N ILE A 118 6.13 -8.45 -26.45
CA ILE A 118 5.51 -9.67 -26.98
C ILE A 118 5.20 -10.63 -25.82
N ARG A 119 3.98 -11.15 -25.72
CA ARG A 119 3.61 -12.16 -24.72
C ARG A 119 4.33 -13.49 -24.97
N GLY A 120 4.58 -14.25 -23.91
CA GLY A 120 5.18 -15.58 -23.99
C GLY A 120 6.69 -15.59 -24.25
N ARG A 121 7.36 -14.42 -24.30
CA ARG A 121 8.81 -14.31 -24.54
C ARG A 121 9.51 -13.51 -23.45
N ASN A 122 10.67 -13.98 -23.02
CA ASN A 122 11.56 -13.22 -22.13
C ASN A 122 12.13 -12.02 -22.90
N GLN A 123 11.94 -10.80 -22.39
CA GLN A 123 12.43 -9.58 -23.01
C GLN A 123 13.01 -8.65 -21.94
N TYR A 124 14.10 -7.96 -22.29
CA TYR A 124 14.63 -6.88 -21.48
C TYR A 124 13.85 -5.60 -21.76
N VAL A 125 13.25 -5.04 -20.71
CA VAL A 125 12.42 -3.85 -20.78
C VAL A 125 12.83 -2.87 -19.68
N LYS A 126 12.76 -1.57 -19.95
CA LYS A 126 13.03 -0.56 -18.93
C LYS A 126 11.99 -0.63 -17.80
N ARG A 127 12.44 -0.46 -16.55
CA ARG A 127 11.60 -0.52 -15.35
C ARG A 127 10.36 0.37 -15.42
N LYS A 128 10.44 1.57 -16.02
CA LYS A 128 9.27 2.45 -16.22
C LYS A 128 8.09 1.79 -16.95
N TYR A 129 8.35 0.88 -17.88
CA TYR A 129 7.26 0.16 -18.56
C TYR A 129 6.74 -1.01 -17.72
N VAL A 130 7.59 -1.58 -16.86
CA VAL A 130 7.17 -2.59 -15.87
C VAL A 130 6.24 -1.97 -14.83
N GLU A 131 6.51 -0.74 -14.41
CA GLU A 131 5.59 0.03 -13.56
C GLU A 131 4.22 0.21 -14.22
N ALA A 132 4.18 0.65 -15.48
CA ALA A 132 2.94 0.80 -16.22
C ALA A 132 2.16 -0.52 -16.33
N LEU A 133 2.85 -1.66 -16.50
CA LEU A 133 2.24 -2.98 -16.46
C LEU A 133 1.71 -3.35 -15.06
N ALA A 134 2.46 -3.03 -14.00
CA ALA A 134 2.08 -3.32 -12.61
C ALA A 134 0.82 -2.55 -12.19
N TRP A 135 0.66 -1.32 -12.69
CA TRP A 135 -0.52 -0.49 -12.50
C TRP A 135 -1.71 -0.88 -13.39
N SER A 136 -1.49 -1.65 -14.45
CA SER A 136 -2.56 -2.08 -15.35
C SER A 136 -3.41 -3.18 -14.70
N LYS A 137 -4.34 -2.76 -13.86
CA LYS A 137 -5.32 -3.59 -13.15
C LYS A 137 -6.72 -3.26 -13.66
N ILE A 138 -7.54 -4.29 -13.83
CA ILE A 138 -8.95 -4.22 -14.17
C ILE A 138 -9.74 -4.65 -12.94
N THR A 139 -10.64 -3.78 -12.49
CA THR A 139 -11.59 -4.10 -11.44
C THR A 139 -12.85 -4.68 -12.06
N THR A 140 -13.10 -5.97 -11.84
CA THR A 140 -14.39 -6.60 -12.14
C THR A 140 -15.22 -6.70 -10.86
N TYR A 141 -16.54 -6.78 -10.99
CA TYR A 141 -17.41 -6.94 -9.84
C TYR A 141 -18.13 -8.28 -9.91
N ARG A 142 -18.08 -9.05 -8.81
CA ARG A 142 -18.88 -10.25 -8.63
C ARG A 142 -20.13 -9.91 -7.84
N GLN A 143 -21.26 -10.41 -8.32
CA GLN A 143 -22.55 -10.33 -7.65
C GLN A 143 -22.73 -11.56 -6.77
N ASP A 144 -22.70 -11.35 -5.46
CA ASP A 144 -22.93 -12.38 -4.47
C ASP A 144 -24.31 -12.15 -3.83
N VAL A 145 -25.20 -13.15 -3.92
CA VAL A 145 -26.48 -13.14 -3.20
C VAL A 145 -26.28 -13.87 -1.88
N ALA A 146 -26.24 -13.12 -0.77
CA ALA A 146 -25.97 -13.67 0.56
C ALA A 146 -27.11 -14.54 1.10
N ASP A 147 -28.36 -14.22 0.75
CA ASP A 147 -29.56 -14.96 1.14
C ASP A 147 -30.44 -15.29 -0.09
N PRO A 148 -30.61 -16.57 -0.45
CA PRO A 148 -31.46 -16.99 -1.56
C PRO A 148 -32.94 -16.62 -1.39
N SER A 149 -33.40 -16.41 -0.15
CA SER A 149 -34.79 -15.99 0.13
C SER A 149 -35.03 -14.49 -0.12
N ARG A 150 -33.96 -13.70 -0.27
CA ARG A 150 -34.00 -12.25 -0.53
C ARG A 150 -33.08 -11.91 -1.70
N PRO A 151 -33.45 -12.33 -2.93
CA PRO A 151 -32.63 -12.13 -4.12
C PRO A 151 -32.36 -10.65 -4.44
N GLU A 152 -33.12 -9.72 -3.85
CA GLU A 152 -32.90 -8.29 -3.92
C GLU A 152 -31.65 -7.80 -3.18
N ASN A 153 -31.11 -8.57 -2.23
CA ASN A 153 -29.93 -8.18 -1.45
C ASN A 153 -28.64 -8.69 -2.12
N ILE A 154 -28.25 -8.02 -3.21
CA ILE A 154 -27.04 -8.32 -3.97
C ILE A 154 -25.86 -7.55 -3.39
N GLN A 155 -24.82 -8.26 -2.95
CA GLN A 155 -23.55 -7.67 -2.56
C GLN A 155 -22.60 -7.66 -3.76
N MET A 156 -22.09 -6.47 -4.09
CA MET A 156 -21.08 -6.29 -5.13
C MET A 156 -19.69 -6.39 -4.50
N THR A 157 -18.95 -7.45 -4.82
CA THR A 157 -17.57 -7.65 -4.36
C THR A 157 -16.59 -7.25 -5.49
N PRO A 158 -15.73 -6.23 -5.29
CA PRO A 158 -14.71 -5.87 -6.29
C PRO A 158 -13.59 -6.93 -6.33
N LEU A 159 -13.15 -7.25 -7.54
CA LEU A 159 -12.08 -8.18 -7.85
C LEU A 159 -11.08 -7.47 -8.77
N ALA A 160 -9.91 -7.12 -8.24
CA ALA A 160 -8.84 -6.53 -9.02
C ALA A 160 -7.98 -7.62 -9.65
N ASN A 161 -7.90 -7.64 -10.99
CA ASN A 161 -7.07 -8.56 -11.76
C ASN A 161 -6.11 -7.78 -12.65
N MET A 162 -4.93 -8.32 -12.95
CA MET A 162 -4.00 -7.66 -13.88
C MET A 162 -4.42 -7.86 -15.34
N THR A 163 -4.38 -6.80 -16.15
CA THR A 163 -4.64 -6.86 -17.61
C THR A 163 -3.61 -7.71 -18.35
N ALA A 164 -2.35 -7.60 -17.91
CA ALA A 164 -1.23 -8.33 -18.48
C ALA A 164 -0.38 -8.91 -17.35
N PRO A 165 -0.73 -10.11 -16.84
CA PRO A 165 0.05 -10.77 -15.81
C PRO A 165 1.49 -10.99 -16.30
N PHE A 166 2.46 -10.63 -15.48
CA PHE A 166 3.88 -10.76 -15.80
C PHE A 166 4.70 -11.23 -14.61
N VAL A 167 5.89 -11.73 -14.90
CA VAL A 167 6.88 -12.17 -13.92
C VAL A 167 8.22 -11.52 -14.24
N VAL A 168 8.87 -10.96 -13.22
CA VAL A 168 10.25 -10.50 -13.31
C VAL A 168 11.19 -11.69 -13.11
N ARG A 169 12.03 -11.95 -14.11
CA ARG A 169 12.99 -13.06 -14.11
C ARG A 169 14.36 -12.65 -13.57
N GLU A 170 14.82 -11.47 -13.97
CA GLU A 170 16.10 -10.91 -13.53
C GLU A 170 15.91 -9.41 -13.30
N ASP A 171 16.29 -8.96 -12.10
CA ASP A 171 16.45 -7.56 -11.74
C ASP A 171 17.79 -7.41 -11.03
N ARG A 172 18.68 -6.60 -11.61
CA ARG A 172 20.04 -6.39 -11.08
C ARG A 172 20.06 -5.47 -9.87
N ASN A 173 19.00 -4.68 -9.68
CA ASN A 173 18.94 -3.71 -8.60
C ASN A 173 18.30 -4.34 -7.35
N PRO A 174 18.98 -4.34 -6.20
CA PRO A 174 18.45 -4.94 -4.97
C PRO A 174 17.17 -4.27 -4.45
N LYS A 175 16.95 -2.98 -4.79
CA LYS A 175 15.73 -2.24 -4.40
C LYS A 175 14.53 -2.59 -5.26
N GLY A 176 14.75 -3.14 -6.45
CA GLY A 176 13.72 -3.35 -7.46
C GLY A 176 12.59 -4.29 -7.02
N ARG A 177 12.91 -5.36 -6.28
CA ARG A 177 11.89 -6.30 -5.79
C ARG A 177 10.94 -5.66 -4.78
N ALA A 178 11.49 -5.02 -3.73
CA ALA A 178 10.67 -4.36 -2.71
C ALA A 178 9.83 -3.22 -3.30
N TRP A 179 10.40 -2.48 -4.26
CA TRP A 179 9.68 -1.45 -5.01
C TRP A 179 8.49 -2.03 -5.79
N LEU A 180 8.69 -3.13 -6.52
CA LEU A 180 7.63 -3.76 -7.31
C LEU A 180 6.53 -4.35 -6.40
N GLU A 181 6.91 -5.01 -5.31
CA GLU A 181 5.97 -5.53 -4.31
C GLU A 181 5.08 -4.41 -3.74
N ASN A 182 5.66 -3.25 -3.46
CA ASN A 182 4.91 -2.09 -2.98
C ASN A 182 3.89 -1.59 -4.02
N ILE A 183 4.24 -1.54 -5.30
CA ILE A 183 3.32 -1.14 -6.37
C ILE A 183 2.19 -2.17 -6.55
N LEU A 184 2.53 -3.46 -6.55
CA LEU A 184 1.55 -4.52 -6.71
C LEU A 184 0.54 -4.56 -5.56
N ALA A 185 0.96 -4.19 -4.34
CA ALA A 185 0.11 -4.11 -3.16
C ALA A 185 -0.93 -2.97 -3.20
N GLN A 186 -0.73 -1.95 -4.04
CA GLN A 186 -1.66 -0.82 -4.12
C GLN A 186 -3.00 -1.24 -4.76
N PRO A 187 -4.13 -0.70 -4.29
CA PRO A 187 -5.42 -0.93 -4.94
C PRO A 187 -5.45 -0.33 -6.35
N ALA A 188 -6.33 -0.87 -7.20
CA ALA A 188 -6.59 -0.37 -8.54
C ALA A 188 -7.46 0.89 -8.51
#